data_AF-A0A127FAF5-F1
#
_entry.id   AF-A0A127FAF5-F1
#
_cell.length_a   1.000
_cell.length_b   1.000
_cell.length_c   1.000
_cell.angle_alpha   90.00
_cell.angle_beta   90.00
_cell.angle_gamma   90.00
#
_symmetry.space_group_name_H-M   'P 1'
#
loop_
_entity.id
_entity.type
_entity.pdbx_description
1 polymer ?
#
loop_
_entity_poly.entity_id
_entity_poly.type
_entity_poly.pdbx_seq_one_letter_code
_entity_poly.pdbx_strand_id
1 'polypeptide(L)'
;MSYLLLLILHLLAAIAFIGTVFFEVVMLEGIRRHLPRETMREVERAIGNRAVRIMPFVLLVLYVAGFGLAWRHHGALFQLQHNSFGLLLAIKILLALSVLGHFAAAMIWRRQGRLGGQRSRRLHLSVFTHVIVIVLLAKGMFYLQW
;
A
#
# COMPACT_ATOMS: atom_id res chain seq x y z
N MET A 1 20.39 13.31 10.14
CA MET A 1 19.42 14.16 9.39
C MET A 1 18.71 13.38 8.28
N SER A 2 19.42 12.60 7.46
CA SER A 2 18.81 11.78 6.39
C SER A 2 17.77 10.77 6.88
N TYR A 3 17.99 10.10 8.02
CA TYR A 3 17.05 9.10 8.56
C TYR A 3 15.67 9.69 8.89
N LEU A 4 15.63 10.83 9.59
CA LEU A 4 14.37 11.50 9.95
C LEU A 4 13.60 11.91 8.68
N LEU A 5 14.32 12.43 7.68
CA LEU A 5 13.73 12.84 6.40
C LEU A 5 13.13 11.63 5.66
N LEU A 6 13.84 10.50 5.60
CA LEU A 6 13.30 9.25 5.02
C LEU A 6 12.05 8.79 5.78
N LEU A 7 12.05 8.87 7.11
CA LEU A 7 10.92 8.48 7.93
C LEU A 7 9.69 9.37 7.68
N ILE A 8 9.87 10.69 7.63
CA ILE A 8 8.80 11.65 7.33
C ILE A 8 8.24 11.41 5.92
N LEU A 9 9.12 11.29 4.92
CA LEU A 9 8.69 11.02 3.54
C LEU A 9 7.92 9.70 3.42
N HIS A 10 8.42 8.64 4.06
CA HIS A 10 7.75 7.35 4.07
C HIS A 10 6.37 7.43 4.72
N LEU A 11 6.24 8.11 5.86
CA LEU A 11 4.96 8.30 6.54
C LEU A 11 3.97 9.13 5.72
N LEU A 12 4.41 10.25 5.13
CA LEU A 12 3.54 11.07 4.29
C LEU A 12 3.05 10.31 3.06
N ALA A 13 3.95 9.57 2.40
CA ALA A 13 3.59 8.72 1.26
C ALA A 13 2.66 7.57 1.69
N ALA A 14 2.89 6.97 2.86
CA ALA A 14 2.02 5.95 3.41
C ALA A 14 0.63 6.52 3.70
N ILE A 15 0.52 7.68 4.34
CA ILE A 15 -0.78 8.34 4.60
C ILE A 15 -1.53 8.57 3.29
N ALA A 16 -0.87 9.09 2.26
CA ALA A 16 -1.50 9.32 0.96
C ALA A 16 -1.98 8.00 0.30
N PHE A 17 -1.15 6.95 0.33
CA PHE A 17 -1.48 5.65 -0.24
C PHE A 17 -2.62 4.97 0.53
N ILE A 18 -2.45 4.81 1.85
CA ILE A 18 -3.42 4.16 2.74
C ILE A 18 -4.75 4.92 2.72
N GLY A 19 -4.72 6.26 2.77
CA GLY A 19 -5.91 7.09 2.70
C GLY A 19 -6.68 6.91 1.39
N THR A 20 -5.98 6.81 0.26
CA THR A 20 -6.62 6.53 -1.04
C THR A 20 -7.28 5.15 -1.05
N VAL A 21 -6.57 4.10 -0.63
CA VAL A 21 -7.12 2.74 -0.61
C VAL A 21 -8.27 2.62 0.40
N PHE A 22 -8.15 3.25 1.58
CA PHE A 22 -9.22 3.31 2.56
C PHE A 22 -10.46 4.00 2.00
N PHE A 23 -10.29 5.15 1.35
CA PHE A 23 -11.39 5.85 0.71
C PHE A 23 -12.08 4.99 -0.35
N GLU A 24 -11.32 4.33 -1.22
CA GLU A 24 -11.87 3.49 -2.29
C GLU A 24 -12.56 2.21 -1.78
N VAL A 25 -12.07 1.60 -0.70
CA VAL A 25 -12.63 0.34 -0.18
C VAL A 25 -13.77 0.58 0.83
N VAL A 26 -13.63 1.56 1.71
CA VAL A 26 -14.57 1.78 2.82
C VAL A 26 -15.60 2.84 2.45
N MET A 27 -15.15 4.03 2.04
CA MET A 27 -16.06 5.15 1.79
C MET A 27 -16.85 4.93 0.49
N LEU A 28 -16.17 4.59 -0.60
CA LEU A 28 -16.78 4.45 -1.91
C LEU A 28 -17.75 3.25 -1.97
N GLU A 29 -17.39 2.10 -1.39
CA GLU A 29 -18.31 0.95 -1.29
C GLU A 29 -19.52 1.27 -0.40
N GLY A 30 -19.37 2.11 0.64
CA GLY A 30 -20.46 2.58 1.48
C GLY A 30 -21.50 3.42 0.74
N ILE A 31 -21.05 4.35 -0.11
CA ILE A 31 -21.97 5.20 -0.90
C ILE A 31 -22.57 4.47 -2.11
N ARG A 32 -21.97 3.35 -2.56
CA ARG A 32 -22.40 2.56 -3.72
C ARG A 32 -23.87 2.17 -3.70
N ARG A 33 -24.44 1.94 -2.51
CA ARG A 33 -25.85 1.54 -2.32
C ARG A 33 -26.83 2.70 -2.46
N HIS A 34 -26.34 3.94 -2.38
CA HIS A 34 -27.15 5.15 -2.34
C HIS A 34 -27.20 5.89 -3.69
N LEU A 35 -26.46 5.42 -4.70
CA LEU A 35 -26.36 6.07 -6.01
C LEU A 35 -26.82 5.15 -7.14
N PRO A 36 -27.40 5.72 -8.23
CA PRO A 36 -27.66 4.97 -9.45
C PRO A 36 -26.38 4.32 -9.99
N ARG A 37 -26.52 3.13 -10.60
CA ARG A 37 -25.38 2.33 -11.09
C ARG A 37 -24.54 3.07 -12.14
N GLU A 38 -25.16 3.92 -12.96
CA GLU A 38 -24.48 4.69 -14.00
C GLU A 38 -23.62 5.80 -13.39
N THR A 39 -24.18 6.61 -12.50
CA THR A 39 -23.45 7.63 -11.74
C THR A 39 -22.28 7.03 -10.98
N MET A 40 -22.48 5.87 -10.34
CA MET A 40 -21.40 5.18 -9.62
C MET A 40 -20.24 4.78 -10.55
N ARG A 41 -20.54 4.28 -11.76
CA ARG A 41 -19.50 3.94 -12.75
C ARG A 41 -18.71 5.18 -13.20
N GLU A 42 -19.36 6.33 -13.33
CA GLU A 42 -18.68 7.58 -13.66
C GLU A 42 -17.76 8.04 -12.53
N VAL A 43 -18.23 7.98 -11.29
CA VAL A 43 -17.44 8.31 -10.09
C VAL A 43 -16.22 7.38 -9.97
N GLU A 44 -16.41 6.06 -10.04
CA GLU A 44 -15.33 5.07 -10.01
C GLU A 44 -14.29 5.32 -11.13
N ARG A 45 -14.75 5.67 -12.34
CA ARG A 45 -13.87 6.02 -13.47
C ARG A 45 -13.08 7.29 -13.21
N ALA A 46 -13.72 8.34 -12.73
CA ALA A 46 -13.09 9.63 -12.45
C ALA A 46 -12.02 9.50 -11.35
N ILE A 47 -12.36 8.82 -10.25
CA ILE A 47 -11.43 8.52 -9.15
C ILE A 47 -10.27 7.66 -9.68
N GLY A 48 -10.56 6.55 -10.36
CA GLY A 48 -9.52 5.66 -10.89
C GLY A 48 -8.57 6.35 -11.87
N ASN A 49 -9.08 7.24 -12.73
CA ASN A 49 -8.27 8.06 -13.62
C ASN A 49 -7.31 8.98 -12.85
N ARG A 50 -7.80 9.61 -11.78
CA ARG A 50 -6.99 10.48 -10.92
C ARG A 50 -5.96 9.65 -10.13
N ALA A 51 -6.39 8.55 -9.52
CA ALA A 51 -5.55 7.67 -8.72
C ALA A 51 -4.35 7.16 -9.54
N VAL A 52 -4.57 6.67 -10.76
CA VAL A 52 -3.48 6.16 -11.61
C VAL A 52 -2.48 7.24 -12.03
N ARG A 53 -2.86 8.51 -12.04
CA ARG A 53 -1.95 9.61 -12.33
C ARG A 53 -1.07 9.97 -11.13
N ILE A 54 -1.59 9.83 -9.92
CA ILE A 54 -0.91 10.26 -8.67
C ILE A 54 -0.16 9.11 -8.01
N MET A 55 -0.79 7.93 -7.91
CA MET A 55 -0.29 6.79 -7.14
C MET A 55 1.12 6.33 -7.53
N PRO A 56 1.54 6.32 -8.81
CA PRO A 56 2.92 5.94 -9.15
C PRO A 56 3.97 6.81 -8.45
N PHE A 57 3.74 8.12 -8.31
CA PHE A 57 4.65 9.03 -7.62
C PHE A 57 4.63 8.80 -6.11
N VAL A 58 3.45 8.61 -5.53
CA VAL A 58 3.29 8.29 -4.10
C VAL A 58 4.01 6.99 -3.76
N LEU A 59 3.81 5.94 -4.56
CA LEU A 59 4.48 4.66 -4.37
C LEU A 59 5.99 4.78 -4.58
N LEU A 60 6.46 5.54 -5.57
CA LEU A 60 7.89 5.76 -5.77
C LEU A 60 8.54 6.34 -4.50
N VAL A 61 7.95 7.40 -3.93
CA VAL A 61 8.44 8.00 -2.66
C VAL A 61 8.36 6.98 -1.52
N LEU A 62 7.24 6.25 -1.41
CA LEU A 62 7.02 5.25 -0.37
C LEU A 62 8.09 4.15 -0.38
N TYR A 63 8.37 3.57 -1.56
CA TYR A 63 9.33 2.47 -1.72
C TYR A 63 10.77 2.94 -1.64
N VAL A 64 11.11 4.11 -2.20
CA VAL A 64 12.48 4.66 -2.09
C VAL A 64 12.81 4.99 -0.63
N ALA A 65 11.89 5.67 0.07
CA ALA A 65 12.08 5.99 1.48
C ALA A 65 12.08 4.72 2.34
N GLY A 66 11.18 3.77 2.06
CA GLY A 66 11.11 2.48 2.75
C GLY A 66 12.37 1.63 2.57
N PHE A 67 12.93 1.60 1.36
CA PHE A 67 14.20 0.94 1.06
C PHE A 67 15.35 1.56 1.85
N GLY A 68 15.45 2.90 1.86
CA GLY A 68 16.47 3.60 2.65
C GLY A 68 16.40 3.29 4.15
N LEU A 69 15.19 3.19 4.71
CA LEU A 69 14.97 2.78 6.09
C LEU A 69 15.37 1.32 6.32
N ALA A 70 14.94 0.41 5.44
CA ALA A 70 15.30 -1.02 5.53
C ALA A 70 16.82 -1.24 5.44
N TRP A 71 17.51 -0.49 4.58
CA TRP A 71 18.97 -0.53 4.45
C TRP A 71 19.68 -0.18 5.75
N ARG A 72 19.16 0.79 6.51
CA ARG A 72 19.72 1.13 7.83
C ARG A 72 19.58 0.00 8.84
N HIS A 73 18.56 -0.84 8.68
CA HIS A 73 18.27 -1.99 9.53
C HIS A 73 18.71 -3.33 8.91
N HIS A 74 19.57 -3.33 7.88
CA HIS A 74 19.99 -4.56 7.19
C HIS A 74 20.63 -5.60 8.14
N GLY A 75 21.36 -5.16 9.17
CA GLY A 75 21.93 -6.07 10.17
C GLY A 75 20.88 -6.92 10.90
N ALA A 76 19.68 -6.35 11.15
CA ALA A 76 18.58 -7.10 11.76
C ALA A 76 17.93 -8.10 10.79
N LEU A 77 18.01 -7.85 9.47
CA LEU A 77 17.52 -8.79 8.44
C LEU A 77 18.37 -10.06 8.35
N PHE A 78 19.61 -10.05 8.86
CA PHE A 78 20.45 -11.26 8.94
C PHE A 78 20.20 -12.08 10.21
N GLN A 79 19.43 -11.56 11.18
CA GLN A 79 19.15 -12.20 12.47
C GLN A 79 17.66 -12.60 12.61
N LEU A 80 17.03 -13.04 11.51
CA LEU A 80 15.58 -13.34 11.45
C LEU A 80 15.09 -14.31 12.52
N GLN A 81 15.92 -15.26 12.91
CA GLN A 81 15.57 -16.36 13.82
C GLN A 81 15.78 -16.04 15.30
N HIS A 82 16.52 -14.97 15.62
CA HIS A 82 16.87 -14.59 16.99
C HIS A 82 16.37 -13.21 17.38
N ASN A 83 15.67 -12.51 16.48
CA ASN A 83 15.21 -11.16 16.71
C ASN A 83 13.84 -10.95 16.08
N SER A 84 12.81 -10.81 16.93
CA SER A 84 11.45 -10.47 16.54
C SER A 84 11.39 -9.27 15.59
N PHE A 85 12.22 -8.24 15.79
CA PHE A 85 12.29 -7.06 14.94
C PHE A 85 12.69 -7.42 13.50
N GLY A 86 13.72 -8.25 13.34
CA GLY A 86 14.24 -8.68 12.03
C GLY A 86 13.21 -9.47 11.24
N LEU A 87 12.55 -10.44 11.91
CA LEU A 87 11.49 -11.24 11.32
C LEU A 87 10.29 -10.38 10.87
N LEU A 88 9.78 -9.52 11.76
CA LEU A 88 8.65 -8.65 11.45
C LEU A 88 8.98 -7.65 10.33
N LEU A 89 10.22 -7.15 10.29
CA LEU A 89 10.70 -6.29 9.20
C LEU A 89 10.74 -7.06 7.86
N ALA A 90 11.23 -8.31 7.85
CA ALA A 90 11.27 -9.12 6.63
C ALA A 90 9.85 -9.43 6.10
N ILE A 91 8.92 -9.82 6.98
CA ILE A 91 7.51 -10.05 6.61
C ILE A 91 6.90 -8.76 6.07
N LYS A 92 7.17 -7.61 6.71
CA LYS A 92 6.70 -6.30 6.23
C LYS A 92 7.21 -5.98 4.83
N ILE A 93 8.48 -6.27 4.54
CA ILE A 93 9.09 -6.07 3.21
C ILE A 93 8.42 -7.00 2.18
N LEU A 94 8.21 -8.28 2.51
CA LEU A 94 7.54 -9.22 1.60
C LEU A 94 6.10 -8.76 1.28
N LEU A 95 5.34 -8.31 2.28
CA LEU A 95 4.01 -7.76 2.06
C LEU A 95 4.04 -6.49 1.22
N ALA A 96 5.01 -5.60 1.45
CA ALA A 96 5.19 -4.42 0.62
C ALA A 96 5.48 -4.79 -0.85
N LEU A 97 6.38 -5.74 -1.10
CA LEU A 97 6.65 -6.23 -2.45
C LEU A 97 5.40 -6.85 -3.10
N SER A 98 4.58 -7.58 -2.34
CA SER A 98 3.28 -8.08 -2.81
C SER A 98 2.35 -6.93 -3.22
N VAL A 99 2.26 -5.86 -2.43
CA VAL A 99 1.47 -4.66 -2.77
C VAL A 99 1.96 -4.02 -4.07
N LEU A 100 3.28 -3.89 -4.25
CA LEU A 100 3.86 -3.39 -5.50
C LEU A 100 3.48 -4.26 -6.69
N GLY A 101 3.53 -5.59 -6.53
CA GLY A 101 3.11 -6.56 -7.55
C GLY A 101 1.64 -6.41 -7.93
N HIS A 102 0.74 -6.27 -6.95
CA HIS A 102 -0.68 -6.01 -7.18
C HIS A 102 -0.90 -4.71 -7.95
N PHE A 103 -0.20 -3.64 -7.57
CA PHE A 103 -0.30 -2.36 -8.25
C PHE A 103 0.23 -2.42 -9.69
N ALA A 104 1.38 -3.05 -9.91
CA ALA A 104 1.95 -3.24 -11.25
C ALA A 104 0.99 -4.06 -12.15
N ALA A 105 0.43 -5.16 -11.63
CA ALA A 105 -0.56 -5.96 -12.33
C ALA A 105 -1.81 -5.13 -12.69
N ALA A 106 -2.31 -4.31 -11.76
CA ALA A 106 -3.43 -3.41 -12.01
C ALA A 106 -3.13 -2.43 -13.16
N MET A 107 -1.94 -1.82 -13.14
CA MET A 107 -1.51 -0.88 -14.17
C MET A 107 -1.39 -1.54 -15.55
N ILE A 108 -0.82 -2.75 -15.61
CA ILE A 108 -0.68 -3.52 -16.85
C ILE A 108 -2.07 -3.87 -17.40
N TRP A 109 -2.95 -4.45 -16.58
CA TRP A 109 -4.29 -4.82 -17.01
C TRP A 109 -5.14 -3.62 -17.42
N ARG A 110 -4.93 -2.46 -16.79
CA ARG A 110 -5.59 -1.22 -17.16
C ARG A 110 -5.12 -0.71 -18.52
N ARG A 111 -3.81 -0.73 -18.79
CA ARG A 111 -3.24 -0.37 -20.11
C ARG A 111 -3.74 -1.31 -21.22
N GLN A 112 -3.98 -2.58 -20.90
CA GLN A 112 -4.53 -3.57 -21.83
C GLN A 112 -6.07 -3.50 -21.97
N GLY A 113 -6.76 -2.62 -21.23
CA GLY A 113 -8.23 -2.57 -21.22
C GLY A 113 -8.92 -3.79 -20.58
N ARG A 114 -8.18 -4.64 -19.87
CA ARG A 114 -8.65 -5.90 -19.27
C ARG A 114 -9.06 -5.78 -17.80
N LEU A 115 -8.97 -4.58 -17.23
CA LEU A 115 -9.32 -4.31 -15.85
C LEU A 115 -10.85 -4.14 -15.71
N GLY A 116 -11.54 -5.25 -15.45
CA GLY A 116 -12.96 -5.22 -15.10
C GLY A 116 -13.21 -4.80 -13.65
N GLY A 117 -14.39 -4.27 -13.35
CA GLY A 117 -14.75 -3.75 -12.01
C GLY A 117 -14.59 -4.77 -10.88
N GLN A 118 -14.94 -6.05 -11.11
CA GLN A 118 -14.75 -7.10 -10.10
C GLN A 118 -13.27 -7.38 -9.78
N ARG A 119 -12.40 -7.37 -10.80
CA ARG A 119 -10.95 -7.57 -10.61
C ARG A 119 -10.35 -6.37 -9.89
N SER A 120 -10.73 -5.16 -10.27
CA SER A 120 -10.32 -3.94 -9.58
C SER A 120 -10.68 -3.98 -8.10
N ARG A 121 -11.92 -4.36 -7.76
CA ARG A 121 -12.37 -4.46 -6.37
C ARG A 121 -11.57 -5.48 -5.57
N ARG A 122 -11.30 -6.66 -6.13
CA ARG A 122 -10.49 -7.69 -5.46
C ARG A 122 -9.05 -7.22 -5.22
N LEU A 123 -8.44 -6.54 -6.20
CA LEU A 123 -7.11 -5.97 -6.05
C LEU A 123 -7.07 -4.95 -4.92
N HIS A 124 -8.01 -4.01 -4.88
CA HIS A 124 -8.04 -2.96 -3.85
C HIS A 124 -8.30 -3.57 -2.46
N LEU A 125 -9.20 -4.55 -2.34
CA LEU A 125 -9.43 -5.26 -1.08
C LEU A 125 -8.19 -6.05 -0.61
N SER A 126 -7.50 -6.73 -1.54
CA SER A 126 -6.24 -7.43 -1.24
C SER A 126 -5.19 -6.45 -0.73
N VAL A 127 -4.97 -5.35 -1.45
CA VAL A 127 -4.02 -4.29 -1.08
C VAL A 127 -4.39 -3.68 0.27
N PHE A 128 -5.66 -3.41 0.52
CA PHE A 128 -6.16 -2.89 1.80
C PHE A 128 -5.81 -3.83 2.96
N THR A 129 -6.03 -5.13 2.78
CA THR A 129 -5.68 -6.15 3.78
C THR A 129 -4.17 -6.17 4.04
N HIS A 130 -3.35 -6.17 2.99
CA HIS A 130 -1.89 -6.13 3.12
C HIS A 130 -1.43 -4.88 3.87
N VAL A 131 -2.01 -3.72 3.56
CA VAL A 131 -1.70 -2.44 4.19
C VAL A 131 -2.00 -2.46 5.68
N ILE A 132 -3.15 -3.00 6.10
CA ILE A 132 -3.48 -3.13 7.52
C ILE A 132 -2.43 -3.99 8.24
N VAL A 133 -2.10 -5.15 7.67
CA VAL A 133 -1.08 -6.04 8.24
C VAL A 133 0.27 -5.33 8.32
N ILE A 134 0.69 -4.60 7.27
CA ILE A 134 1.92 -3.81 7.25
C ILE A 134 1.96 -2.78 8.39
N VAL A 135 0.86 -2.08 8.66
CA VAL A 135 0.77 -1.08 9.75
C VAL A 135 0.88 -1.77 11.12
N LEU A 136 0.20 -2.90 11.31
CA LEU A 136 0.27 -3.68 12.55
C LEU A 136 1.69 -4.20 12.80
N LEU A 137 2.37 -4.73 11.77
CA LEU A 137 3.76 -5.16 11.86
C LEU A 137 4.70 -3.98 12.15
N ALA A 138 4.47 -2.83 11.52
CA ALA A 138 5.27 -1.62 11.73
C ALA A 138 5.21 -1.11 13.17
N LYS A 139 4.07 -1.26 13.85
CA LYS A 139 3.97 -0.94 15.27
C LYS A 139 4.51 -2.09 16.12
N GLY A 140 4.11 -3.32 15.80
CA GLY A 140 4.48 -4.54 16.52
C GLY A 140 5.98 -4.71 16.68
N MET A 141 6.79 -4.36 15.68
CA MET A 141 8.25 -4.47 15.75
C MET A 141 8.89 -3.72 16.93
N PHE A 142 8.22 -2.72 17.50
CA PHE A 142 8.73 -1.96 18.65
C PHE A 142 8.24 -2.48 20.01
N TYR A 143 7.15 -3.25 20.04
CA TYR A 143 6.52 -3.74 21.29
C TYR A 143 6.72 -5.23 21.52
N LEU A 144 6.99 -5.98 20.45
CA LEU A 144 7.17 -7.42 20.48
C LEU A 144 8.66 -7.72 20.59
N GLN A 145 9.09 -8.19 21.76
CA GLN A 145 10.48 -8.55 22.04
C GLN A 145 10.54 -9.99 22.55
N TRP A 146 11.20 -10.86 21.79
CA TRP A 146 11.55 -12.23 22.16
C TRP A 146 12.78 -12.65 21.37
#